data_AF-A0A7S3UAP5-F1
#
_entry.id   AF-A0A7S3UAP5-F1
#
_cell.length_a   1.000
_cell.length_b   1.000
_cell.length_c   1.000
_cell.angle_alpha   90.00
_cell.angle_beta   90.00
_cell.angle_gamma   90.00
#
_symmetry.space_group_name_H-M   'P 1'
#
loop_
_entity.id
_entity.type
_entity.pdbx_description
1 polymer ?
#
loop_
_entity_poly.entity_id
_entity_poly.type
_entity_poly.pdbx_seq_one_letter_code
_entity_poly.pdbx_strand_id
1 'polypeptide(L)'
;LKPGSIDVWKKGIDVDVFNPRFKSAAMRERMSNGHPEAPLFTYVGRLGSEKRLEDFVYILKQIPESRLALVGGGPSEDDLRALFEKEGLSDRVVFMGMIGG
;
A
#
# COMPACT_ATOMS: atom_id res chain seq x y z
N LEU A 1 3.46 -44.74 -5.99
CA LEU A 1 4.61 -43.80 -5.97
C LEU A 1 4.63 -43.11 -4.61
N LYS A 2 5.72 -43.18 -3.84
CA LYS A 2 5.85 -42.42 -2.59
C LYS A 2 5.87 -40.92 -2.93
N PRO A 3 5.18 -40.03 -2.20
CA PRO A 3 5.33 -38.59 -2.40
C PRO A 3 6.81 -38.23 -2.25
N GLY A 4 7.40 -37.56 -3.23
CA GLY A 4 8.75 -37.01 -3.11
C GLY A 4 8.81 -35.97 -1.99
N SER A 5 9.96 -35.81 -1.35
CA SER A 5 10.17 -34.78 -0.33
C SER A 5 9.98 -33.38 -0.95
N ILE A 6 9.04 -32.60 -0.40
CA ILE A 6 8.80 -31.21 -0.76
C ILE A 6 9.51 -30.34 0.27
N ASP A 7 10.44 -29.51 -0.17
CA ASP A 7 11.11 -28.51 0.67
C ASP A 7 10.70 -27.09 0.26
N VAL A 8 10.60 -26.20 1.25
CA VAL A 8 10.18 -24.81 1.05
C VAL A 8 11.41 -23.91 0.96
N TRP A 9 11.60 -23.28 -0.20
CA TRP A 9 12.59 -22.21 -0.35
C TRP A 9 12.04 -20.87 0.15
N LYS A 10 12.80 -20.18 1.01
CA LYS A 10 12.41 -18.86 1.52
C LYS A 10 12.69 -17.77 0.49
N LYS A 11 11.77 -16.82 0.35
CA LYS A 11 11.99 -15.65 -0.50
C LYS A 11 13.11 -14.78 0.08
N GLY A 12 13.92 -14.20 -0.80
CA GLY A 12 14.92 -13.18 -0.48
C GLY A 12 14.63 -11.88 -1.23
N ILE A 13 15.28 -10.80 -0.80
CA ILE A 13 15.30 -9.51 -1.48
C ILE A 13 16.75 -9.04 -1.64
N ASP A 14 17.01 -8.24 -2.67
CA ASP A 14 18.30 -7.58 -2.86
C ASP A 14 18.45 -6.42 -1.85
N VAL A 15 19.41 -6.54 -0.93
CA VAL A 15 19.62 -5.55 0.14
C VAL A 15 20.38 -4.30 -0.30
N ASP A 16 21.00 -4.35 -1.49
CA ASP A 16 21.61 -3.17 -2.10
C ASP A 16 20.55 -2.30 -2.74
N VAL A 17 19.47 -2.89 -3.28
CA VAL A 17 18.30 -2.21 -3.84
C VAL A 17 17.30 -1.80 -2.75
N PHE A 18 16.89 -2.72 -1.89
CA PHE A 18 15.91 -2.50 -0.83
C PHE A 18 16.58 -2.08 0.48
N ASN A 19 17.14 -0.87 0.47
CA ASN A 19 17.94 -0.36 1.58
C ASN A 19 17.33 0.91 2.20
N PRO A 20 17.22 1.00 3.54
CA PRO A 20 16.72 2.20 4.23
C PRO A 20 17.48 3.49 3.92
N ARG A 21 18.72 3.41 3.42
CA ARG A 21 19.50 4.58 2.98
C ARG A 21 18.82 5.38 1.87
N PHE A 22 17.90 4.77 1.11
CA PHE A 22 17.15 5.43 0.03
C PHE A 22 15.86 6.11 0.49
N LYS A 23 15.62 6.22 1.80
CA LYS A 23 14.49 6.99 2.32
C LYS A 23 14.49 8.41 1.76
N SER A 24 13.31 8.92 1.37
CA SER A 24 13.15 10.24 0.78
C SER A 24 12.07 11.02 1.52
N ALA A 25 12.43 12.20 2.05
CA ALA A 25 11.48 13.11 2.68
C ALA A 25 10.40 13.59 1.70
N ALA A 26 10.77 13.83 0.44
CA ALA A 26 9.83 14.22 -0.60
C ALA A 26 8.81 13.10 -0.92
N MET A 27 9.26 11.84 -0.94
CA MET A 27 8.34 10.70 -1.12
C MET A 27 7.43 10.53 0.09
N ARG A 28 7.97 10.72 1.30
CA ARG A 28 7.18 10.69 2.55
C ARG A 28 6.09 11.76 2.54
N GLU A 29 6.42 13.00 2.15
CA GLU A 29 5.47 14.10 2.02
C GLU A 29 4.35 13.75 1.03
N ARG A 30 4.72 13.27 -0.17
CA ARG A 30 3.78 12.91 -1.22
C ARG A 30 2.84 11.76 -0.81
N MET A 31 3.38 10.68 -0.25
CA MET A 31 2.60 9.51 0.15
C MET A 31 1.67 9.78 1.33
N SER A 32 2.00 10.77 2.16
CA SER A 32 1.20 11.13 3.34
C SER A 32 0.20 12.27 3.09
N ASN A 33 0.07 12.74 1.85
CA ASN A 33 -0.73 13.91 1.48
C ASN A 33 -0.35 15.17 2.28
N GLY A 34 0.95 15.39 2.51
CA GLY A 34 1.43 16.55 3.26
C GLY A 34 1.42 16.40 4.78
N HIS A 35 1.28 15.17 5.28
CA HIS A 35 1.27 14.86 6.72
C HIS A 35 2.43 13.91 7.08
N PRO A 36 3.69 14.33 6.93
CA PRO A 36 4.84 13.43 7.03
C PRO A 36 4.99 12.79 8.42
N GLU A 37 4.50 13.43 9.47
CA GLU A 37 4.55 12.91 10.85
C GLU A 37 3.43 11.91 11.16
N ALA A 38 2.40 11.81 10.31
CA ALA A 38 1.30 10.87 10.53
C ALA A 38 1.75 9.41 10.34
N PRO A 39 1.15 8.45 11.06
CA PRO A 39 1.28 7.04 10.74
C PRO A 39 0.88 6.78 9.29
N LEU A 40 1.77 6.19 8.50
CA LEU A 40 1.54 5.95 7.07
C LEU A 40 1.47 4.45 6.80
N PHE A 41 0.30 3.98 6.38
CA PHE A 41 0.15 2.67 5.75
C PHE A 41 0.53 2.77 4.27
N THR A 42 1.15 1.72 3.75
CA THR A 42 1.48 1.64 2.32
C THR A 42 1.15 0.26 1.80
N TYR A 43 0.43 0.22 0.67
CA TYR A 43 0.28 -0.97 -0.14
C TYR A 43 1.01 -0.76 -1.47
N VAL A 44 1.81 -1.74 -1.88
CA VAL A 44 2.52 -1.72 -3.17
C VAL A 44 2.17 -2.98 -3.94
N GLY A 45 1.50 -2.83 -5.07
CA GLY A 45 1.16 -3.96 -5.93
C GLY A 45 -0.09 -3.71 -6.79
N ARG A 46 -0.60 -4.78 -7.39
CA ARG A 46 -1.86 -4.72 -8.16
C ARG A 46 -3.03 -4.40 -7.22
N LEU A 47 -3.86 -3.43 -7.59
CA LEU A 47 -5.11 -3.10 -6.90
C LEU A 47 -6.21 -4.05 -7.38
N GLY A 48 -6.24 -5.26 -6.81
CA GLY A 48 -7.21 -6.30 -7.11
C GLY A 48 -8.02 -6.69 -5.88
N SER A 49 -9.22 -7.23 -6.08
CA SER A 49 -10.14 -7.62 -5.01
C SER A 49 -9.57 -8.70 -4.09
N GLU A 50 -8.65 -9.54 -4.58
CA GLU A 50 -7.98 -10.57 -3.77
C GLU A 50 -7.11 -9.98 -2.65
N LYS A 51 -6.85 -8.67 -2.69
CA LYS A 51 -6.01 -7.93 -1.74
C LYS A 51 -6.81 -7.32 -0.60
N ARG A 52 -8.14 -7.30 -0.70
CA ARG A 52 -9.05 -6.79 0.33
C ARG A 52 -8.70 -5.39 0.83
N LEU A 53 -8.38 -4.48 -0.10
CA LEU A 53 -7.93 -3.13 0.23
C LEU A 53 -9.05 -2.26 0.84
N GLU A 54 -10.31 -2.68 0.68
CA GLU A 54 -11.49 -2.12 1.36
C GLU A 54 -11.43 -2.24 2.89
N ASP A 55 -10.71 -3.23 3.43
CA ASP A 55 -10.56 -3.41 4.88
C ASP A 55 -9.88 -2.19 5.54
N PHE A 56 -9.13 -1.39 4.77
CA PHE A 56 -8.54 -0.14 5.25
C PHE A 56 -9.58 0.90 5.69
N VAL A 57 -10.83 0.84 5.22
CA VAL A 57 -11.90 1.73 5.71
C VAL A 57 -12.03 1.61 7.23
N TYR A 58 -12.04 0.38 7.75
CA TYR A 58 -12.13 0.15 9.18
C TYR A 58 -10.90 0.66 9.92
N ILE A 59 -9.69 0.35 9.40
CA ILE A 59 -8.42 0.75 10.00
C ILE A 59 -8.31 2.29 10.09
N LEU A 60 -8.60 2.99 9.00
CA LEU A 60 -8.54 4.45 8.95
C LEU A 60 -9.56 5.09 9.90
N LYS A 61 -10.73 4.49 10.10
CA LYS A 61 -11.71 4.97 11.09
C LYS A 61 -11.24 4.75 12.54
N GLN A 62 -10.50 3.68 12.82
CA GLN A 62 -9.98 3.39 14.16
C GLN A 62 -8.72 4.20 14.52
N ILE A 63 -7.95 4.64 13.53
CA ILE A 63 -6.73 5.43 13.70
C ILE A 63 -6.89 6.75 12.93
N PRO A 64 -7.61 7.77 13.46
CA PRO A 64 -8.04 8.94 12.70
C PRO A 64 -6.91 9.80 12.11
N GLU A 65 -5.72 9.73 12.67
CA GLU A 65 -4.53 10.45 12.23
C GLU A 65 -3.79 9.75 11.08
N SER A 66 -4.05 8.46 10.84
CA SER A 66 -3.26 7.70 9.86
C SER A 66 -3.57 8.09 8.41
N ARG A 67 -2.59 7.88 7.55
CA ARG A 67 -2.68 8.07 6.09
C ARG A 67 -2.46 6.73 5.39
N LEU A 68 -2.99 6.60 4.18
CA LEU A 68 -2.81 5.42 3.33
C LEU A 68 -2.29 5.83 1.96
N ALA A 69 -1.18 5.22 1.53
CA ALA A 69 -0.69 5.30 0.16
C ALA A 69 -0.92 3.96 -0.56
N LEU A 70 -1.65 4.01 -1.67
CA LEU A 70 -1.85 2.88 -2.59
C LEU A 70 -0.97 3.09 -3.82
N VAL A 71 0.06 2.26 -3.96
CA VAL A 71 1.02 2.30 -5.07
C VAL A 71 0.75 1.15 -6.03
N GLY A 72 0.64 1.49 -7.31
CA GLY A 72 0.26 0.59 -8.39
C GLY A 72 -1.07 1.00 -9.03
N GLY A 73 -1.68 0.05 -9.72
CA GLY A 73 -3.00 0.20 -10.31
C GLY A 73 -3.66 -1.17 -10.45
N GLY A 74 -4.90 -1.21 -10.91
CA GLY A 74 -5.58 -2.49 -11.11
C GLY A 74 -7.08 -2.37 -11.29
N PRO A 75 -7.76 -3.51 -11.52
CA PRO A 75 -9.18 -3.53 -11.84
C PRO A 75 -10.08 -2.98 -10.73
N SER A 76 -9.60 -2.94 -9.48
CA SER A 76 -10.39 -2.43 -8.35
C SER A 76 -10.12 -0.97 -8.02
N GLU A 77 -9.32 -0.26 -8.81
CA GLU A 77 -8.92 1.12 -8.47
C GLU A 77 -10.12 2.09 -8.38
N ASP A 78 -10.99 2.09 -9.39
CA ASP A 78 -12.15 2.99 -9.44
C ASP A 78 -13.14 2.69 -8.30
N ASP A 79 -13.38 1.41 -8.03
CA ASP A 79 -14.23 0.96 -6.93
C ASP A 79 -13.67 1.40 -5.56
N LEU A 80 -12.35 1.29 -5.37
CA LEU A 80 -11.69 1.75 -4.15
C LEU A 80 -11.77 3.26 -3.99
N ARG A 81 -11.60 4.04 -5.07
CA ARG A 81 -11.76 5.50 -5.03
C ARG A 81 -13.17 5.89 -4.61
N ALA A 82 -14.18 5.30 -5.27
CA ALA A 82 -15.59 5.55 -4.95
C ALA A 82 -15.92 5.13 -3.50
N LEU A 83 -15.35 4.02 -3.02
CA LEU A 83 -15.51 3.59 -1.64
C LEU A 83 -14.93 4.61 -0.64
N PHE A 84 -13.67 5.01 -0.80
CA PHE A 84 -13.05 5.95 0.14
C PHE A 84 -13.70 7.33 0.10
N GLU A 85 -14.22 7.76 -1.06
CA GLU A 85 -15.03 8.97 -1.17
C GLU A 85 -16.35 8.85 -0.40
N LYS A 86 -17.10 7.77 -0.64
CA LYS A 86 -18.37 7.49 0.05
C LYS A 86 -18.19 7.44 1.57
N GLU A 87 -17.06 6.93 2.05
CA GLU A 87 -16.74 6.82 3.47
C GLU A 87 -16.13 8.10 4.07
N GLY A 88 -15.96 9.16 3.27
CA GLY A 88 -15.41 10.45 3.72
C GLY A 88 -13.90 10.40 4.03
N LEU A 89 -13.16 9.50 3.39
CA LEU A 89 -11.75 9.21 3.65
C LEU A 89 -10.81 9.70 2.54
N SER A 90 -11.30 10.34 1.48
CA SER A 90 -10.49 10.74 0.31
C SER A 90 -9.24 11.55 0.67
N ASP A 91 -9.32 12.48 1.63
CA ASP A 91 -8.17 13.29 2.08
C ASP A 91 -7.04 12.43 2.71
N ARG A 92 -7.38 11.24 3.17
CA ARG A 92 -6.49 10.34 3.91
C ARG A 92 -5.92 9.22 3.06
N VAL A 93 -6.36 9.09 1.81
CA VAL A 93 -5.93 8.03 0.89
C VAL A 93 -5.34 8.63 -0.38
N VAL A 94 -4.05 8.36 -0.60
CA VAL A 94 -3.34 8.77 -1.81
C VAL A 94 -3.18 7.57 -2.74
N PHE A 95 -3.80 7.66 -3.90
CA PHE A 95 -3.52 6.75 -5.01
C PHE A 95 -2.32 7.27 -5.78
N MET A 96 -1.19 6.61 -5.61
CA MET A 96 0.10 7.03 -6.15
C MET A 96 0.28 6.67 -7.63
N GLY A 97 -0.59 5.79 -8.16
CA GLY A 97 -0.48 5.22 -9.49
C GLY A 97 0.73 4.28 -9.62
N MET A 98 1.03 3.89 -10.86
CA MET A 98 2.25 3.13 -11.18
C MET A 98 3.48 4.01 -10.97
N ILE A 99 4.40 3.57 -10.11
CA ILE A 99 5.71 4.20 -9.93
C ILE A 99 6.76 3.30 -10.57
N GLY A 100 7.42 3.81 -11.61
CA GLY A 100 8.60 3.18 -12.21
C GLY A 100 9.89 3.73 -11.60
N GLY A 101 10.97 2.97 -11.76
CA GLY A 101 12.35 3.42 -11.56
C GLY A 101 13.01 3.73 -12.88
#